data_AF-A0A0P7Y351-F1
#
_entry.id   AF-A0A0P7Y351-F1
#
_cell.length_a   1.000
_cell.length_b   1.000
_cell.length_c   1.000
_cell.angle_alpha   90.00
_cell.angle_beta   90.00
_cell.angle_gamma   90.00
#
_symmetry.space_group_name_H-M   'P 1'
#
loop_
_entity.id
_entity.type
_entity.pdbx_description
1 polymer ?
#
loop_
_entity_poly.entity_id
_entity_poly.type
_entity_poly.pdbx_seq_one_letter_code
_entity_poly.pdbx_strand_id
1 'polypeptide(L)' 'MEVFWFWILFILIIFAVAAAPWGYTRARWPYRYGGAYRYYPSAGAGLVAFLILLLFWLGLIVIAVPWAPVPTPPPAPVQ' A
#
# COMPACT_ATOMS: atom_id res chain seq x y z
N MET A 1 7.58 -4.77 -15.23
CA MET A 1 6.13 -4.51 -15.02
C MET A 1 5.57 -5.41 -13.92
N GLU A 2 6.17 -6.58 -13.71
CA GLU A 2 5.76 -7.63 -12.77
C GLU A 2 5.75 -7.17 -11.30
N VAL A 3 6.71 -6.34 -10.89
CA VAL A 3 6.79 -5.84 -9.51
C VAL A 3 5.56 -5.02 -9.14
N PHE A 4 5.06 -4.18 -10.05
CA PHE A 4 3.85 -3.40 -9.83
C PHE A 4 2.61 -4.29 -9.67
N TRP A 5 2.46 -5.28 -10.56
CA TRP A 5 1.36 -6.24 -10.51
C TRP A 5 1.39 -7.13 -9.27
N PHE A 6 2.58 -7.51 -8.82
CA PHE A 6 2.77 -8.25 -7.57
C PHE A 6 2.20 -7.46 -6.38
N TRP A 7 2.57 -6.18 -6.25
CA TRP A 7 2.07 -5.33 -5.15
C TRP A 7 0.57 -5.10 -5.22
N ILE A 8 0.01 -4.90 -6.42
CA ILE A 8 -1.44 -4.80 -6.62
C ILE A 8 -2.14 -6.08 -6.14
N LEU A 9 -1.70 -7.25 -6.59
CA LEU A 9 -2.29 -8.53 -6.21
C LEU A 9 -2.18 -8.78 -4.71
N PHE A 10 -1.02 -8.49 -4.12
CA PHE A 10 -0.80 -8.63 -2.68
C PHE A 10 -1.77 -7.78 -1.87
N ILE A 11 -1.99 -6.53 -2.27
CA ILE A 11 -2.96 -5.62 -1.63
C ILE A 11 -4.39 -6.12 -1.81
N LEU A 12 -4.75 -6.58 -3.01
CA LEU A 12 -6.09 -7.12 -3.28
C LEU A 12 -6.37 -8.37 -2.43
N ILE A 13 -5.38 -9.22 -2.20
CA ILE A 13 -5.50 -10.39 -1.32
C ILE A 13 -5.71 -9.96 0.12
N ILE A 14 -4.89 -9.03 0.65
CA ILE A 14 -5.06 -8.49 2.00
C ILE A 14 -6.47 -7.88 2.15
N PHE A 15 -6.90 -7.10 1.17
CA PHE A 15 -8.22 -6.48 1.16
C PHE A 15 -9.31 -7.53 1.16
N ALA A 16 -9.24 -8.55 0.30
CA ALA A 16 -10.22 -9.62 0.23
C ALA A 16 -10.34 -10.38 1.57
N VAL A 17 -9.22 -10.69 2.21
CA VAL A 17 -9.17 -11.40 3.50
C VAL A 17 -9.72 -10.55 4.65
N ALA A 18 -9.32 -9.27 4.71
CA ALA A 18 -9.71 -8.37 5.79
C ALA A 18 -11.14 -7.83 5.62
N ALA A 19 -11.63 -7.71 4.38
CA ALA A 19 -13.00 -7.30 4.09
C ALA A 19 -14.02 -8.45 4.23
N ALA A 20 -13.59 -9.71 4.17
CA ALA A 20 -14.49 -10.85 4.20
C ALA A 20 -15.15 -11.05 5.57
N PRO A 21 -16.49 -11.13 5.64
CA PRO A 21 -17.19 -11.52 6.86
C PRO A 21 -17.07 -13.04 7.06
N TRP A 22 -16.17 -13.43 7.94
CA TRP A 22 -16.01 -14.81 8.41
C TRP A 22 -17.26 -15.31 9.13
N GLY A 23 -17.54 -16.62 9.07
CA GLY A 23 -18.79 -17.20 9.59
C GLY A 23 -19.07 -16.83 11.05
N TYR A 24 -18.03 -16.69 11.88
CA TYR A 24 -18.13 -16.33 13.29
C TYR A 24 -18.23 -14.81 13.56
N THR A 25 -17.91 -13.94 12.58
CA THR A 25 -17.97 -12.48 12.74
C THR A 25 -19.31 -11.88 12.32
N ARG A 26 -20.14 -12.62 11.58
CA ARG A 26 -21.48 -12.15 11.12
C ARG A 26 -22.42 -11.77 12.26
N ALA A 27 -22.36 -12.48 13.39
CA ALA A 27 -23.22 -12.20 14.55
C ALA A 27 -22.66 -11.12 15.50
N ARG A 28 -21.45 -10.62 15.24
CA ARG A 28 -20.77 -9.62 16.08
C ARG A 28 -20.89 -8.23 15.47
N TRP A 29 -20.80 -7.19 16.31
CA TRP A 29 -20.63 -5.81 15.83
C TRP A 29 -19.33 -5.73 15.01
N PRO A 30 -19.28 -5.06 13.84
CA PRO A 30 -20.30 -4.20 13.23
C PRO A 30 -21.26 -4.90 12.24
N TYR A 31 -21.02 -6.17 11.89
CA TYR A 31 -21.80 -6.92 10.89
C TYR A 31 -23.23 -7.27 11.31
N ARG A 32 -23.49 -7.33 12.63
CA ARG A 32 -24.84 -7.55 13.21
C ARG A 32 -25.81 -6.42 12.86
N TYR A 33 -25.32 -5.20 12.70
CA TYR A 33 -26.14 -4.03 12.40
C TYR A 33 -26.17 -3.87 10.88
N GLY A 34 -27.33 -4.14 10.28
CA GLY A 34 -27.52 -3.97 8.83
C GLY A 34 -27.24 -2.54 8.36
N GLY A 35 -27.20 -2.34 7.03
CA GLY A 35 -26.89 -1.04 6.43
C GLY A 35 -25.38 -0.80 6.26
N ALA A 36 -24.95 0.47 6.31
CA ALA A 36 -23.58 0.87 5.97
C ALA A 36 -22.51 0.32 6.93
N TYR A 37 -22.87 0.08 8.20
CA TYR A 37 -21.97 -0.42 9.24
C TYR A 37 -21.32 -1.76 8.91
N ARG A 38 -22.00 -2.61 8.12
CA ARG A 38 -21.46 -3.91 7.68
C ARG A 38 -20.21 -3.80 6.81
N TYR A 39 -19.97 -2.63 6.20
CA TYR A 39 -18.84 -2.40 5.31
C TYR A 39 -17.68 -1.66 5.97
N TYR A 40 -17.82 -1.20 7.21
CA TYR A 40 -16.75 -0.49 7.92
C TYR A 40 -15.45 -1.29 8.04
N PRO A 41 -15.48 -2.62 8.29
CA PRO A 41 -14.25 -3.41 8.30
C PRO A 41 -13.59 -3.47 6.92
N SER A 42 -14.38 -3.59 5.85
CA SER A 42 -13.87 -3.57 4.47
C SER A 42 -13.30 -2.20 4.08
N ALA A 43 -13.96 -1.11 4.49
CA ALA A 43 -13.48 0.25 4.27
C ALA A 43 -12.20 0.52 5.08
N GLY A 44 -12.14 0.07 6.33
CA GLY A 44 -10.95 0.17 7.17
C GLY A 44 -9.78 -0.64 6.62
N ALA A 45 -10.02 -1.89 6.21
CA ALA A 45 -9.03 -2.72 5.53
C ALA A 45 -8.50 -2.04 4.28
N GLY A 46 -9.38 -1.42 3.50
CA GLY A 46 -8.99 -0.68 2.32
C GLY A 46 -8.16 0.55 2.57
N LEU A 47 -8.53 1.33 3.58
CA LEU A 47 -7.76 2.50 3.99
C LEU A 47 -6.35 2.09 4.44
N VAL A 48 -6.24 1.02 5.25
CA VAL A 48 -4.95 0.49 5.71
C VAL A 48 -4.10 0.01 4.54
N ALA A 49 -4.68 -0.77 3.63
CA ALA A 49 -3.95 -1.28 2.47
C ALA A 49 -3.48 -0.15 1.53
N PHE A 50 -4.33 0.87 1.34
CA PHE A 50 -3.95 2.08 0.60
C PHE A 50 -2.82 2.84 1.30
N LEU A 51 -2.86 2.98 2.63
CA LEU A 51 -1.81 3.63 3.40
C LEU A 51 -0.46 2.90 3.26
N ILE A 52 -0.47 1.57 3.33
CA ILE A 52 0.71 0.73 3.14
C ILE A 52 1.28 0.93 1.73
N LEU A 53 0.44 0.93 0.70
CA LEU A 53 0.87 1.16 -0.68
C LEU A 53 1.52 2.53 -0.85
N LEU A 54 0.90 3.57 -0.28
CA LEU A 54 1.40 4.94 -0.35
C LEU A 54 2.75 5.07 0.34
N LEU A 55 2.91 4.49 1.54
CA LEU A 55 4.18 4.47 2.27
C LEU A 55 5.26 3.67 1.54
N PHE A 56 4.89 2.52 0.95
CA PHE A 56 5.81 1.70 0.17
C PHE A 56 6.35 2.48 -1.04
N TRP A 57 5.48 3.11 -1.81
CA TRP A 57 5.90 3.93 -2.95
C TRP A 57 6.72 5.15 -2.54
N LEU A 58 6.34 5.81 -1.45
CA LEU A 58 7.13 6.91 -0.90
C LEU A 58 8.54 6.44 -0.52
N GLY A 59 8.65 5.29 0.16
CA GLY A 59 9.93 4.67 0.50
C GLY A 59 10.77 4.35 -0.73
N LEU A 60 10.15 3.82 -1.80
CA LEU A 60 10.85 3.59 -3.07
C LEU A 60 11.37 4.88 -3.71
N ILE A 61 10.58 5.96 -3.71
CA ILE A 61 11.03 7.26 -4.23
C ILE A 61 12.22 7.76 -3.41
N VAL A 62 12.14 7.66 -2.08
CA VAL A 62 13.22 8.01 -1.16
C VAL A 62 14.48 7.19 -1.38
N ILE A 63 14.41 5.95 -1.86
CA ILE A 63 15.61 5.16 -2.15
C ILE A 63 16.13 5.44 -3.57
N ALA A 64 15.23 5.56 -4.55
CA ALA A 64 15.58 5.63 -5.96
C ALA A 64 16.04 7.02 -6.41
N VAL A 65 15.57 8.08 -5.75
CA VAL A 65 15.98 9.45 -6.09
C VAL A 65 17.39 9.69 -5.55
N PRO A 66 18.35 10.15 -6.39
CA PRO A 66 19.66 10.54 -5.92
C PRO A 66 19.55 11.89 -5.20
N TRP A 67 19.31 11.84 -3.89
CA TRP A 67 19.21 13.04 -3.05
C TRP A 67 20.53 13.79 -2.91
N ALA A 68 21.65 13.10 -3.13
CA ALA A 68 22.98 13.67 -3.09
C ALA A 68 23.36 14.26 -4.47
N PRO A 69 24.08 15.39 -4.51
CA PRO A 69 24.66 15.91 -5.74
C PRO A 69 25.59 14.86 -6.36
N VAL A 70 25.43 14.61 -7.66
CA VAL A 70 26.37 13.77 -8.40
C VAL A 70 27.71 14.51 -8.43
N PRO A 71 28.84 13.89 -8.02
CA PRO A 71 30.15 14.53 -8.08
C PRO A 71 30.46 14.97 -9.51
N THR A 72 30.71 16.26 -9.71
CA THR A 72 31.20 16.76 -11.00
C THR A 72 32.65 16.27 -11.19
N PRO A 73 32.97 15.62 -12.32
CA PRO A 73 34.34 15.26 -12.62
C PRO A 73 35.21 16.53 -12.65
N PRO A 74 36.44 16.49 -12.12
CA PRO A 74 37.35 17.62 -12.22
C PRO A 74 37.58 17.99 -13.70
N PRO A 75 37.75 19.28 -14.02
CA PRO A 75 37.98 19.72 -15.39
C PRO A 75 39.22 19.02 -15.96
N ALA A 76 39.12 18.58 -17.23
CA ALA A 76 40.21 17.91 -17.91
C ALA A 76 41.45 18.82 -17.97
N PRO A 77 42.68 18.28 -17.85
CA PRO A 77 43.89 19.06 -18.01
C PRO A 77 43.90 19.73 -19.38
N VAL A 78 44.11 21.04 -19.43
CA VAL A 78 44.35 21.78 -20.66
C VAL A 78 45.69 21.29 -21.22
N GLN A 79 45.68 20.71 -22.42
CA GLN A 79 46.89 20.31 -23.14
C GLN A 79 47.58 21.52 -23.78
#